data_AF-A0A522N755-F1
#
_entry.id   AF-A0A522N755-F1
#
_cell.length_a   1.000
_cell.length_b   1.000
_cell.length_c   1.000
_cell.angle_alpha   90.00
_cell.angle_beta   90.00
_cell.angle_gamma   90.00
#
_symmetry.space_group_name_H-M   'P 1'
#
loop_
_entity.id
_entity.type
_entity.pdbx_description
1 polymer ?
#
loop_
_entity_poly.entity_id
_entity_poly.type
_entity_poly.pdbx_seq_one_letter_code
_entity_poly.pdbx_strand_id
1 'polypeptide(L)'
;MRRGPSVRCLALALAAGTCAGAPASAVISAPLPTSGVDAALATVDLGRRTLLDGSAAIERRQGDDVYVMMEARLNLAAGNLRPGARPSDYPVAQYLALERGVATLDAALIESLLERRPDQMASVRGAGDVWMRARADGSLQPVGLYVPASYDPRTPAPLVVFLHGRRAAEDEVVAAPPLQRLAERSGAIILAPYARGDAGYDGRAAQDVYDALDAALRAFTIDQRRICLAGFSMGAFAVFHLAALQPWRWHALLVAAGAMTDEARGEIAPRLRHSPVYLVSGSGDAVVTPREVRATARFLRAAGVPVREFTVAGGRHALHALEPALRRAWPAMLNEPA
;
A
#
# COMPACT_ATOMS: atom_id res chain seq x y z
N MET A 1 15.76 4.39 33.20
CA MET A 1 14.82 3.85 32.19
C MET A 1 15.65 3.19 31.08
N ARG A 2 15.62 1.86 30.97
CA ARG A 2 16.42 1.11 29.98
C ARG A 2 15.78 1.29 28.60
N ARG A 3 16.52 1.87 27.64
CA ARG A 3 16.14 1.92 26.22
C ARG A 3 16.17 0.48 25.68
N GLY A 4 15.04 0.00 25.18
CA GLY A 4 14.96 -1.29 24.47
C GLY A 4 15.77 -1.25 23.17
N PRO A 5 16.20 -2.40 22.63
CA PRO A 5 16.97 -2.45 21.40
C PRO A 5 16.12 -1.90 20.24
N SER A 6 16.64 -0.88 19.56
CA SER A 6 16.09 -0.41 18.30
C SER A 6 16.27 -1.50 17.24
N VAL A 7 15.18 -2.14 16.83
CA VAL A 7 15.16 -2.98 15.63
C VAL A 7 15.42 -2.06 14.45
N ARG A 8 16.62 -2.15 13.86
CA ARG A 8 16.95 -1.46 12.62
C ARG A 8 16.56 -2.39 11.48
N CYS A 9 15.59 -2.01 10.66
CA CYS A 9 15.49 -2.60 9.34
C CYS A 9 16.72 -2.17 8.55
N LEU A 10 17.61 -3.12 8.27
CA LEU A 10 18.47 -2.98 7.11
C LEU A 10 17.56 -3.17 5.89
N ALA A 11 16.95 -2.09 5.42
CA ALA A 11 16.48 -2.04 4.04
C ALA A 11 17.76 -2.22 3.21
N LEU A 12 18.03 -3.48 2.81
CA LEU A 12 19.13 -3.79 1.91
C LEU A 12 18.97 -2.89 0.70
N ALA A 13 19.90 -1.94 0.57
CA ALA A 13 20.15 -1.28 -0.69
C ALA A 13 20.64 -2.36 -1.65
N LEU A 14 19.70 -3.05 -2.30
CA LEU A 14 19.99 -3.79 -3.52
C LEU A 14 20.43 -2.72 -4.52
N ALA A 15 21.74 -2.59 -4.64
CA ALA A 15 22.40 -1.70 -5.57
C ALA A 15 21.80 -1.92 -6.96
N ALA A 16 21.41 -0.82 -7.60
CA ALA A 16 21.16 -0.78 -9.02
C ALA A 16 22.45 -1.22 -9.75
N GLY A 17 22.58 -2.51 -10.02
CA GLY A 17 23.55 -3.03 -10.96
C GLY A 17 23.14 -2.57 -12.35
N THR A 18 23.98 -1.76 -12.98
CA THR A 18 23.87 -1.43 -14.40
C THR A 18 23.96 -2.70 -15.21
N CYS A 19 22.82 -3.27 -15.61
CA CYS A 19 22.79 -4.33 -16.62
C CYS A 19 23.02 -3.69 -17.99
N ALA A 20 24.27 -3.80 -18.46
CA ALA A 20 24.58 -3.59 -19.86
C ALA A 20 23.91 -4.69 -20.71
N GLY A 21 23.06 -4.25 -21.65
CA GLY A 21 22.82 -4.87 -22.96
C GLY A 21 22.26 -6.29 -23.02
N ALA A 22 20.94 -6.43 -22.99
CA ALA A 22 20.23 -7.43 -23.79
C ALA A 22 19.45 -6.68 -24.89
N PRO A 23 19.32 -7.20 -26.12
CA PRO A 23 18.65 -6.48 -27.19
C PRO A 23 17.18 -6.34 -26.83
N ALA A 24 16.73 -5.10 -26.63
CA ALA A 24 15.33 -4.78 -26.52
C ALA A 24 14.67 -5.11 -27.86
N SER A 25 13.91 -6.20 -27.93
CA SER A 25 12.73 -6.16 -28.78
C SER A 25 11.84 -5.09 -28.17
N ALA A 26 11.94 -3.87 -28.70
CA ALA A 26 11.12 -2.76 -28.29
C ALA A 26 9.69 -3.08 -28.71
N VAL A 27 8.97 -3.82 -27.85
CA VAL A 27 7.52 -3.88 -27.91
C VAL A 27 7.08 -2.43 -27.70
N ILE A 28 6.73 -1.75 -28.79
CA ILE A 28 6.23 -0.39 -28.76
C ILE A 28 4.97 -0.42 -27.88
N SER A 29 5.09 0.17 -26.70
CA SER A 29 3.99 0.29 -25.75
C SER A 29 2.90 1.14 -26.42
N ALA A 30 1.69 0.61 -26.54
CA ALA A 30 0.57 1.36 -27.12
C ALA A 30 0.42 2.72 -26.39
N PRO A 31 0.29 3.83 -27.11
CA PRO A 31 0.16 5.14 -26.48
C PRO A 31 -1.11 5.20 -25.62
N LEU A 32 -1.08 6.02 -24.57
CA LEU A 32 -2.28 6.32 -23.81
C LEU A 32 -3.22 7.19 -24.67
N PRO A 33 -4.55 6.96 -24.65
CA PRO A 33 -5.50 7.85 -25.32
C PRO A 33 -5.44 9.26 -24.72
N THR A 34 -5.24 10.25 -25.60
CA THR A 34 -5.01 11.66 -25.24
C THR A 34 -6.12 12.20 -24.33
N SER A 35 -7.39 11.97 -24.66
CA SER A 35 -8.52 12.46 -23.86
C SER A 35 -8.54 11.94 -22.42
N GLY A 36 -8.06 10.71 -22.19
CA GLY A 36 -7.97 10.14 -20.85
C GLY A 36 -6.82 10.75 -20.03
N VAL A 37 -5.71 11.05 -20.70
CA VAL A 37 -4.54 11.71 -20.11
C VAL A 37 -4.85 13.17 -19.79
N ASP A 38 -5.44 13.90 -20.73
CA ASP A 38 -5.79 15.32 -20.56
C ASP A 38 -6.76 15.52 -19.38
N ALA A 39 -7.75 14.64 -19.25
CA ALA A 39 -8.69 14.68 -18.12
C ALA A 39 -7.96 14.47 -16.78
N ALA A 40 -7.03 13.52 -16.71
CA ALA A 40 -6.26 13.26 -15.49
C ALA A 40 -5.34 14.45 -15.15
N LEU A 41 -4.64 14.99 -16.14
CA LEU A 41 -3.77 16.17 -15.98
C LEU A 41 -4.57 17.40 -15.55
N ALA A 42 -5.77 17.61 -16.11
CA ALA A 42 -6.64 18.71 -15.70
C ALA A 42 -7.02 18.63 -14.21
N THR A 43 -7.25 17.42 -13.68
CA THR A 43 -7.48 17.19 -12.25
C THR A 43 -6.23 17.47 -11.41
N VAL A 44 -5.05 17.02 -11.86
CA VAL A 44 -3.77 17.33 -11.18
C VAL A 44 -3.54 18.84 -11.13
N ASP A 45 -3.77 19.54 -12.24
CA ASP A 45 -3.61 20.99 -12.33
C ASP A 45 -4.63 21.74 -11.46
N LEU A 46 -5.86 21.20 -11.34
CA LEU A 46 -6.84 21.73 -10.39
C LEU A 46 -6.35 21.58 -8.95
N GLY A 47 -5.93 20.39 -8.54
CA GLY A 47 -5.37 20.15 -7.21
C GLY A 47 -4.19 21.07 -6.91
N ARG A 48 -3.30 21.29 -7.90
CA ARG A 48 -2.16 22.20 -7.78
C ARG A 48 -2.58 23.65 -7.55
N ARG A 49 -3.57 24.15 -8.32
CA ARG A 49 -4.11 25.50 -8.11
C ARG A 49 -4.73 25.63 -6.71
N THR A 50 -5.56 24.67 -6.31
CA THR A 50 -6.19 24.64 -4.98
C THR A 50 -5.14 24.64 -3.86
N LEU A 51 -4.06 23.86 -4.00
CA LEU A 51 -2.96 23.83 -3.04
C LEU A 51 -2.23 25.18 -2.94
N LEU A 52 -1.94 25.81 -4.09
CA LEU A 52 -1.30 27.12 -4.15
C LEU A 52 -2.17 28.21 -3.53
N ASP A 53 -3.45 28.26 -3.89
CA ASP A 53 -4.42 29.22 -3.37
C ASP A 53 -4.61 29.06 -1.85
N GLY A 54 -4.47 27.84 -1.34
CA GLY A 54 -4.57 27.48 0.08
C GLY A 54 -3.27 27.58 0.88
N SER A 55 -2.12 27.77 0.24
CA SER A 55 -0.76 27.64 0.81
C SER A 55 -0.60 28.34 2.16
N ALA A 56 -0.86 29.64 2.22
CA ALA A 56 -0.72 30.43 3.45
C ALA A 56 -1.62 29.93 4.59
N ALA A 57 -2.79 29.35 4.30
CA ALA A 57 -3.66 28.77 5.31
C ALA A 57 -3.15 27.41 5.82
N ILE A 58 -2.52 26.63 4.95
CA ILE A 58 -1.91 25.33 5.26
C ILE A 58 -0.68 25.53 6.15
N GLU A 59 0.26 26.39 5.72
CA GLU A 59 1.51 26.69 6.45
C GLU A 59 1.21 27.12 7.89
N ARG A 60 0.28 28.09 8.07
CA ARG A 60 -0.11 28.58 9.40
C ARG A 60 -0.67 27.50 10.34
N ARG A 61 -1.24 26.43 9.81
CA ARG A 61 -2.02 25.44 10.58
C ARG A 61 -1.29 24.13 10.79
N GLN A 62 -0.56 23.67 9.77
CA GLN A 62 0.02 22.32 9.74
C GLN A 62 1.53 22.34 9.50
N GLY A 63 2.12 23.52 9.24
CA GLY A 63 3.50 23.66 8.80
C GLY A 63 3.70 23.32 7.32
N ASP A 64 4.93 23.50 6.86
CA ASP A 64 5.29 23.39 5.43
C ASP A 64 5.30 21.93 4.94
N ASP A 65 5.48 20.97 5.85
CA ASP A 65 5.60 19.54 5.52
C ASP A 65 4.39 19.00 4.74
N VAL A 66 3.18 19.45 5.06
CA VAL A 66 1.95 19.02 4.36
C VAL A 66 1.90 19.58 2.95
N TYR A 67 2.29 20.85 2.76
CA TYR A 67 2.33 21.47 1.44
C TYR A 67 3.35 20.74 0.55
N VAL A 68 4.57 20.55 1.05
CA VAL A 68 5.66 19.87 0.32
C VAL A 68 5.26 18.45 -0.07
N MET A 69 4.62 17.71 0.83
CA MET A 69 4.15 16.36 0.56
C MET A 69 3.08 16.34 -0.56
N MET A 70 2.07 17.22 -0.50
CA MET A 70 1.03 17.25 -1.53
C MET A 70 1.56 17.73 -2.88
N GLU A 71 2.49 18.68 -2.89
CA GLU A 71 3.16 19.10 -4.13
C GLU A 71 3.97 17.95 -4.75
N ALA A 72 4.67 17.17 -3.93
CA ALA A 72 5.41 15.99 -4.39
C ALA A 72 4.49 14.93 -5.01
N ARG A 73 3.32 14.67 -4.41
CA ARG A 73 2.30 13.75 -4.95
C ARG A 73 1.77 14.20 -6.31
N LEU A 74 1.36 15.47 -6.42
CA LEU A 74 0.89 16.04 -7.69
C LEU A 74 1.96 16.01 -8.80
N ASN A 75 3.23 16.22 -8.44
CA ASN A 75 4.34 16.11 -9.38
C ASN A 75 4.56 14.67 -9.87
N LEU A 76 4.42 13.68 -8.97
CA LEU A 76 4.51 12.27 -9.33
C LEU A 76 3.34 11.87 -10.24
N ALA A 77 2.11 12.25 -9.91
CA ALA A 77 0.92 11.99 -10.72
C ALA A 77 1.05 12.56 -12.15
N ALA A 78 1.51 13.81 -12.28
CA ALA A 78 1.79 14.41 -13.60
C ALA A 78 2.91 13.68 -14.35
N GLY A 79 3.94 13.21 -13.63
CA GLY A 79 5.06 12.44 -14.19
C GLY A 79 4.61 11.11 -14.79
N ASN A 80 3.72 10.39 -14.10
CA ASN A 80 3.20 9.10 -14.54
C ASN A 80 2.32 9.18 -15.79
N LEU A 81 1.79 10.37 -16.10
CA LEU A 81 0.97 10.62 -17.29
C LEU A 81 1.79 11.01 -18.53
N ARG A 82 3.11 11.18 -18.40
CA ARG A 82 3.99 11.52 -19.53
C ARG A 82 4.10 10.38 -20.55
N PRO A 83 4.34 10.68 -21.84
CA PRO A 83 4.63 9.66 -22.85
C PRO A 83 5.77 8.73 -22.40
N GLY A 84 5.52 7.42 -22.46
CA GLY A 84 6.51 6.39 -22.09
C GLY A 84 6.60 6.06 -20.59
N ALA A 85 5.87 6.75 -19.72
CA ALA A 85 5.86 6.44 -18.28
C ALA A 85 5.19 5.10 -17.96
N ARG A 86 4.14 4.73 -18.71
CA ARG A 86 3.43 3.46 -18.54
C ARG A 86 4.35 2.25 -18.87
N PRO A 87 4.52 1.28 -17.95
CA PRO A 87 5.18 0.03 -18.25
C PRO A 87 4.50 -0.72 -19.40
N SER A 88 5.29 -1.31 -20.30
CA SER A 88 4.74 -1.92 -21.53
C SER A 88 3.76 -3.07 -21.29
N ASP A 89 3.90 -3.79 -20.18
CA ASP A 89 3.00 -4.85 -19.73
C ASP A 89 1.78 -4.39 -18.95
N TYR A 90 1.72 -3.13 -18.52
CA TYR A 90 0.56 -2.63 -17.78
C TYR A 90 -0.58 -2.33 -18.75
N PRO A 91 -1.74 -3.02 -18.73
CA PRO A 91 -2.84 -2.72 -19.65
C PRO A 91 -3.27 -1.25 -19.62
N VAL A 92 -3.34 -0.60 -20.80
CA VAL A 92 -3.66 0.83 -20.98
C VAL A 92 -4.86 1.28 -20.14
N ALA A 93 -5.97 0.55 -20.24
CA ALA A 93 -7.20 0.90 -19.52
C ALA A 93 -7.05 0.85 -18.00
N GLN A 94 -6.27 -0.11 -17.49
CA GLN A 94 -6.03 -0.24 -16.04
C GLN A 94 -5.06 0.81 -15.53
N TYR A 95 -4.02 1.14 -16.30
CA TYR A 95 -3.09 2.21 -15.95
C TYR A 95 -3.80 3.56 -15.90
N LEU A 96 -4.59 3.91 -16.92
CA LEU A 96 -5.37 5.15 -16.90
C LEU A 96 -6.45 5.18 -15.82
N ALA A 97 -7.00 4.04 -15.41
CA ALA A 97 -7.91 3.99 -14.27
C ALA A 97 -7.18 4.30 -12.97
N LEU A 98 -5.97 3.73 -12.78
CA LEU A 98 -5.11 4.02 -11.64
C LEU A 98 -4.76 5.51 -11.57
N GLU A 99 -4.14 6.07 -12.62
CA GLU A 99 -3.64 7.45 -12.59
C GLU A 99 -4.77 8.48 -12.44
N ARG A 100 -5.95 8.22 -13.03
CA ARG A 100 -7.15 9.08 -12.80
C ARG A 100 -7.65 8.97 -11.36
N GLY A 101 -7.61 7.77 -10.79
CA GLY A 101 -7.96 7.55 -9.38
C GLY A 101 -7.04 8.34 -8.46
N VAL A 102 -5.72 8.19 -8.63
CA VAL A 102 -4.70 8.94 -7.87
C VAL A 102 -4.92 10.45 -7.98
N ALA A 103 -5.03 10.99 -9.20
CA ALA A 103 -5.25 12.42 -9.40
C ALA A 103 -6.53 12.93 -8.69
N THR A 104 -7.60 12.14 -8.71
CA THR A 104 -8.87 12.49 -8.04
C THR A 104 -8.72 12.47 -6.52
N LEU A 105 -8.03 11.45 -5.98
CA LEU A 105 -7.79 11.31 -4.54
C LEU A 105 -6.92 12.46 -4.02
N ASP A 106 -5.82 12.79 -4.72
CA ASP A 106 -4.94 13.90 -4.39
C ASP A 106 -5.70 15.24 -4.33
N ALA A 107 -6.48 15.54 -5.38
CA ALA A 107 -7.25 16.77 -5.45
C ALA A 107 -8.29 16.87 -4.31
N ALA A 108 -9.03 15.78 -4.06
CA ALA A 108 -10.01 15.72 -2.98
C ALA A 108 -9.36 15.84 -1.58
N LEU A 109 -8.18 15.23 -1.39
CA LEU A 109 -7.45 15.32 -0.13
C LEU A 109 -6.99 16.76 0.14
N ILE A 110 -6.51 17.48 -0.88
CA ILE A 110 -6.16 18.91 -0.78
C ILE A 110 -7.39 19.76 -0.44
N GLU A 111 -8.54 19.52 -1.09
CA GLU A 111 -9.78 20.23 -0.77
C GLU A 111 -10.20 20.02 0.69
N SER A 112 -10.15 18.77 1.17
CA SER A 112 -10.52 18.44 2.55
C SER A 112 -9.65 19.14 3.61
N LEU A 113 -8.39 19.43 3.28
CA LEU A 113 -7.46 20.18 4.12
C LEU A 113 -7.94 21.63 4.34
N LEU A 114 -8.49 22.24 3.30
CA LEU A 114 -9.02 23.61 3.34
C LEU A 114 -10.38 23.68 4.02
N GLU A 115 -11.24 22.67 3.81
CA GLU A 115 -12.57 22.57 4.39
C GLU A 115 -12.60 22.18 5.87
N ARG A 116 -11.47 21.74 6.45
CA ARG A 116 -11.33 21.33 7.86
C ARG A 116 -12.15 20.09 8.21
N ARG A 117 -12.11 19.04 7.37
CA ARG A 117 -12.87 17.81 7.59
C ARG A 117 -11.98 16.57 7.84
N PRO A 118 -11.21 16.51 8.95
CA PRO A 118 -10.34 15.36 9.22
C PRO A 118 -11.10 14.07 9.59
N ASP A 119 -12.33 14.17 10.10
CA ASP A 119 -13.08 13.01 10.63
C ASP A 119 -14.04 12.41 9.60
N GLN A 120 -13.57 12.18 8.38
CA GLN A 120 -14.41 11.69 7.27
C GLN A 120 -14.38 10.19 7.05
N MET A 121 -13.50 9.44 7.73
CA MET A 121 -13.26 8.03 7.44
C MET A 121 -14.55 7.20 7.32
N ALA A 122 -15.52 7.35 8.23
CA ALA A 122 -16.79 6.59 8.22
C ALA A 122 -17.70 6.89 7.00
N SER A 123 -17.51 8.05 6.36
CA SER A 123 -18.28 8.48 5.19
C SER A 123 -17.72 7.95 3.87
N VAL A 124 -16.50 7.42 3.85
CA VAL A 124 -15.86 6.93 2.62
C VAL A 124 -16.67 5.78 2.01
N ARG A 125 -16.87 5.84 0.70
CA ARG A 125 -17.47 4.81 -0.15
C ARG A 125 -16.62 4.69 -1.41
N GLY A 126 -16.34 3.46 -1.86
CA GLY A 126 -15.34 3.25 -2.90
C GLY A 126 -13.94 3.68 -2.45
N ALA A 127 -13.12 4.17 -3.38
CA ALA A 127 -11.82 4.74 -3.07
C ALA A 127 -11.97 6.14 -2.45
N GLY A 128 -11.30 6.40 -1.34
CA GLY A 128 -11.20 7.71 -0.71
C GLY A 128 -9.87 7.87 0.02
N ASP A 129 -9.51 9.11 0.31
CA ASP A 129 -8.29 9.46 1.04
C ASP A 129 -8.65 10.50 2.10
N VAL A 130 -8.15 10.33 3.32
CA VAL A 130 -8.50 11.17 4.47
C VAL A 130 -7.28 11.55 5.29
N TRP A 131 -7.34 12.72 5.93
CA TRP A 131 -6.33 13.16 6.88
C TRP A 131 -6.53 12.53 8.26
N MET A 132 -5.51 11.85 8.76
CA MET A 132 -5.44 11.42 10.16
C MET A 132 -4.36 12.22 10.90
N ARG A 133 -4.65 12.65 12.12
CA ARG A 133 -3.61 13.23 12.99
C ARG A 133 -2.84 12.11 13.69
N ALA A 134 -1.56 11.95 13.37
CA ALA A 134 -0.67 10.97 13.97
C ALA A 134 -0.51 11.21 15.48
N ARG A 135 -0.61 10.17 16.30
CA ARG A 135 -0.43 10.33 17.76
C ARG A 135 1.02 10.54 18.15
N ALA A 136 1.96 10.09 17.31
CA ALA A 136 3.38 10.13 17.61
C ALA A 136 3.94 11.56 17.74
N ASP A 137 3.45 12.49 16.93
CA ASP A 137 3.93 13.88 16.87
C ASP A 137 2.89 14.91 16.43
N GLY A 138 1.63 14.51 16.23
CA GLY A 138 0.55 15.41 15.86
C GLY A 138 0.56 15.85 14.39
N SER A 139 1.45 15.32 13.54
CA SER A 139 1.43 15.60 12.10
C SER A 139 0.18 15.04 11.44
N LEU A 140 -0.24 15.64 10.33
CA LEU A 140 -1.27 15.03 9.48
C LEU A 140 -0.62 13.97 8.59
N GLN A 141 -1.21 12.79 8.55
CA GLN A 141 -0.81 11.66 7.73
C GLN A 141 -2.02 11.24 6.88
N PRO A 142 -1.88 11.14 5.56
CA PRO A 142 -2.92 10.57 4.70
C PRO A 142 -3.20 9.11 5.02
N VAL A 143 -4.44 8.70 4.79
CA VAL A 143 -4.91 7.32 4.95
C VAL A 143 -5.91 7.04 3.83
N GLY A 144 -5.51 6.19 2.90
CA GLY A 144 -6.35 5.70 1.82
C GLY A 144 -7.31 4.63 2.33
N LEU A 145 -8.54 4.66 1.85
CA LEU A 145 -9.53 3.59 2.06
C LEU A 145 -10.16 3.15 0.74
N TYR A 146 -10.44 1.85 0.64
CA TYR A 146 -11.40 1.34 -0.32
C TYR A 146 -12.53 0.64 0.43
N VAL A 147 -13.73 1.21 0.40
CA VAL A 147 -14.93 0.64 1.02
C VAL A 147 -15.81 0.04 -0.08
N PRO A 148 -15.97 -1.30 -0.14
CA PRO A 148 -16.70 -1.94 -1.22
C PRO A 148 -18.19 -1.57 -1.20
N ALA A 149 -18.83 -1.60 -2.37
CA ALA A 149 -20.25 -1.24 -2.49
C ALA A 149 -21.19 -2.13 -1.65
N SER A 150 -20.73 -3.34 -1.30
CA SER A 150 -21.44 -4.30 -0.46
C SER A 150 -21.35 -4.01 1.06
N TYR A 151 -20.57 -3.02 1.50
CA TYR A 151 -20.42 -2.72 2.92
C TYR A 151 -21.73 -2.19 3.52
N ASP A 152 -22.21 -2.86 4.58
CA ASP A 152 -23.35 -2.47 5.40
C ASP A 152 -22.87 -2.32 6.86
N PRO A 153 -23.02 -1.14 7.49
CA PRO A 153 -22.65 -0.93 8.90
C PRO A 153 -23.32 -1.89 9.89
N ARG A 154 -24.37 -2.62 9.50
CA ARG A 154 -25.03 -3.64 10.34
C ARG A 154 -24.34 -5.00 10.29
N THR A 155 -23.48 -5.23 9.31
CA THR A 155 -22.81 -6.52 9.10
C THR A 155 -21.29 -6.34 9.18
N PRO A 156 -20.60 -7.03 10.13
CA PRO A 156 -19.15 -6.94 10.24
C PRO A 156 -18.40 -7.35 8.95
N ALA A 157 -17.62 -6.42 8.40
CA ALA A 157 -16.81 -6.65 7.20
C ALA A 157 -15.38 -7.10 7.53
N PRO A 158 -14.72 -7.90 6.67
CA PRO A 158 -13.28 -8.10 6.74
C PRO A 158 -12.52 -6.78 6.53
N LEU A 159 -11.33 -6.67 7.10
CA LEU A 159 -10.44 -5.53 6.91
C LEU A 159 -9.06 -6.01 6.46
N VAL A 160 -8.51 -5.40 5.42
CA VAL A 160 -7.12 -5.61 5.00
C VAL A 160 -6.36 -4.31 5.13
N VAL A 161 -5.39 -4.27 6.05
CA VAL A 161 -4.40 -3.20 6.10
C VAL A 161 -3.37 -3.48 5.03
N PHE A 162 -3.30 -2.66 3.98
CA PHE A 162 -2.41 -2.88 2.84
C PHE A 162 -1.32 -1.80 2.77
N LEU A 163 -0.07 -2.20 2.94
CA LEU A 163 1.10 -1.33 2.98
C LEU A 163 1.67 -1.11 1.57
N HIS A 164 1.79 0.16 1.16
CA HIS A 164 2.32 0.56 -0.13
C HIS A 164 3.83 0.26 -0.29
N GLY A 165 4.27 0.21 -1.55
CA GLY A 165 5.68 0.03 -1.92
C GLY A 165 6.49 1.33 -1.84
N ARG A 166 7.79 1.23 -2.13
CA ARG A 166 8.67 2.40 -2.20
C ARG A 166 8.30 3.27 -3.40
N ARG A 167 8.36 4.60 -3.26
CA ARG A 167 7.97 5.60 -4.28
C ARG A 167 6.48 5.56 -4.67
N ALA A 168 5.68 4.82 -3.92
CA ALA A 168 4.22 4.83 -3.98
C ALA A 168 3.68 5.52 -2.72
N ALA A 169 2.37 5.70 -2.67
CA ALA A 169 1.64 6.17 -1.50
C ALA A 169 0.34 5.36 -1.33
N GLU A 170 -0.43 5.70 -0.30
CA GLU A 170 -1.69 5.06 0.06
C GLU A 170 -2.80 5.19 -1.00
N ASP A 171 -2.80 6.30 -1.73
CA ASP A 171 -3.73 6.56 -2.82
C ASP A 171 -3.57 5.56 -3.97
N GLU A 172 -2.34 5.20 -4.34
CA GLU A 172 -2.06 4.18 -5.36
C GLU A 172 -2.65 2.83 -4.97
N VAL A 173 -2.58 2.47 -3.69
CA VAL A 173 -3.13 1.20 -3.17
C VAL A 173 -4.64 1.16 -3.37
N VAL A 174 -5.36 2.24 -3.02
CA VAL A 174 -6.83 2.26 -3.09
C VAL A 174 -7.37 2.63 -4.47
N ALA A 175 -6.55 3.24 -5.32
CA ALA A 175 -6.82 3.47 -6.73
C ALA A 175 -6.49 2.24 -7.62
N ALA A 176 -5.67 1.30 -7.14
CA ALA A 176 -5.23 0.13 -7.91
C ALA A 176 -6.39 -0.77 -8.33
N PRO A 177 -6.71 -0.86 -9.65
CA PRO A 177 -7.84 -1.67 -10.10
C PRO A 177 -7.81 -3.15 -9.68
N PRO A 178 -6.64 -3.83 -9.61
CA PRO A 178 -6.57 -5.18 -9.06
C PRO A 178 -7.06 -5.29 -7.60
N LEU A 179 -6.71 -4.33 -6.75
CA LEU A 179 -7.08 -4.33 -5.33
C LEU A 179 -8.54 -3.94 -5.12
N GLN A 180 -9.04 -2.92 -5.83
CA GLN A 180 -10.47 -2.56 -5.84
C GLN A 180 -11.34 -3.77 -6.19
N ARG A 181 -10.96 -4.49 -7.25
CA ARG A 181 -11.63 -5.73 -7.67
C ARG A 181 -11.61 -6.82 -6.60
N LEU A 182 -10.55 -6.93 -5.80
CA LEU A 182 -10.47 -7.90 -4.71
C LEU A 182 -11.36 -7.49 -3.53
N ALA A 183 -11.37 -6.21 -3.18
CA ALA A 183 -12.26 -5.65 -2.16
C ALA A 183 -13.73 -5.88 -2.52
N GLU A 184 -14.17 -5.50 -3.74
CA GLU A 184 -15.55 -5.70 -4.20
C GLU A 184 -15.99 -7.17 -4.14
N ARG A 185 -15.12 -8.09 -4.58
CA ARG A 185 -15.44 -9.53 -4.57
C ARG A 185 -15.52 -10.14 -3.18
N SER A 186 -14.75 -9.62 -2.23
CA SER A 186 -14.62 -10.20 -0.88
C SER A 186 -15.47 -9.48 0.17
N GLY A 187 -16.00 -8.29 -0.15
CA GLY A 187 -16.60 -7.40 0.84
C GLY A 187 -15.59 -6.85 1.85
N ALA A 188 -14.29 -7.02 1.62
CA ALA A 188 -13.25 -6.52 2.50
C ALA A 188 -13.04 -5.02 2.28
N ILE A 189 -12.98 -4.26 3.38
CA ILE A 189 -12.47 -2.89 3.36
C ILE A 189 -10.94 -2.96 3.24
N ILE A 190 -10.37 -2.12 2.38
CA ILE A 190 -8.92 -1.91 2.33
C ILE A 190 -8.60 -0.62 3.09
N LEU A 191 -7.62 -0.68 3.97
CA LEU A 191 -7.04 0.45 4.67
C LEU A 191 -5.56 0.56 4.27
N ALA A 192 -5.16 1.70 3.72
CA ALA A 192 -3.80 1.97 3.30
C ALA A 192 -3.26 3.18 4.08
N PRO A 193 -2.39 3.00 5.09
CA PRO A 193 -1.74 4.13 5.74
C PRO A 193 -0.58 4.67 4.89
N TYR A 194 -0.45 5.99 4.75
CA TYR A 194 0.76 6.61 4.18
C TYR A 194 2.00 6.31 5.02
N ALA A 195 1.83 6.34 6.36
CA ALA A 195 2.87 6.02 7.33
C ALA A 195 4.23 6.67 7.02
N ARG A 196 4.22 7.97 6.67
CA ARG A 196 5.41 8.77 6.36
C ARG A 196 6.17 8.31 5.11
N GLY A 197 5.46 7.74 4.14
CA GLY A 197 5.97 7.39 2.82
C GLY A 197 7.06 6.33 2.85
N ASP A 198 8.26 6.68 2.37
CA ASP A 198 9.37 5.76 2.16
C ASP A 198 10.15 5.37 3.43
N ALA A 199 9.60 5.68 4.62
CA ALA A 199 10.20 5.48 5.94
C ALA A 199 10.28 4.01 6.39
N GLY A 200 9.86 3.05 5.55
CA GLY A 200 10.03 1.62 5.79
C GLY A 200 9.13 1.04 6.90
N TYR A 201 8.13 1.80 7.36
CA TYR A 201 7.21 1.42 8.43
C TYR A 201 7.90 1.07 9.76
N ASP A 202 8.95 1.82 10.09
CA ASP A 202 9.66 1.73 11.38
C ASP A 202 9.36 2.92 12.29
N GLY A 203 9.54 2.73 13.60
CA GLY A 203 9.42 3.81 14.59
C GLY A 203 8.04 4.47 14.55
N ARG A 204 7.99 5.77 14.22
CA ARG A 204 6.73 6.52 14.13
C ARG A 204 5.84 6.01 12.99
N ALA A 205 6.43 5.61 11.86
CA ALA A 205 5.68 5.07 10.73
C ALA A 205 4.95 3.78 11.13
N ALA A 206 5.57 2.91 11.93
CA ALA A 206 4.91 1.73 12.50
C ALA A 206 3.69 2.12 13.37
N GLN A 207 3.82 3.16 14.20
CA GLN A 207 2.72 3.65 15.03
C GLN A 207 1.56 4.20 14.18
N ASP A 208 1.87 4.91 13.09
CA ASP A 208 0.85 5.47 12.20
C ASP A 208 -0.01 4.37 11.54
N VAL A 209 0.57 3.18 11.26
CA VAL A 209 -0.21 2.00 10.80
C VAL A 209 -1.24 1.57 11.83
N TYR A 210 -0.87 1.49 13.11
CA TYR A 210 -1.80 1.10 14.17
C TYR A 210 -2.81 2.20 14.48
N ASP A 211 -2.41 3.46 14.41
CA ASP A 211 -3.30 4.59 14.59
C ASP A 211 -4.39 4.60 13.51
N ALA A 212 -4.02 4.32 12.25
CA ALA A 212 -4.95 4.16 11.14
C ALA A 212 -5.87 2.96 11.35
N LEU A 213 -5.34 1.81 11.78
CA LEU A 213 -6.15 0.63 12.10
C LEU A 213 -7.17 0.94 13.19
N ASP A 214 -6.75 1.53 14.31
CA ASP A 214 -7.65 1.87 15.40
C ASP A 214 -8.69 2.93 14.96
N ALA A 215 -8.34 3.85 14.06
CA ALA A 215 -9.29 4.79 13.46
C ALA A 215 -10.34 4.06 12.60
N ALA A 216 -9.93 3.12 11.76
CA ALA A 216 -10.84 2.32 10.94
C ALA A 216 -11.79 1.47 11.81
N LEU A 217 -11.29 0.89 12.91
CA LEU A 217 -12.12 0.13 13.85
C LEU A 217 -13.15 0.99 14.59
N ARG A 218 -12.95 2.31 14.68
CA ARG A 218 -13.97 3.25 15.19
C ARG A 218 -14.94 3.69 14.09
N ALA A 219 -14.48 3.78 12.85
CA ALA A 219 -15.24 4.30 11.73
C ALA A 219 -16.17 3.25 11.08
N PHE A 220 -15.82 1.96 11.17
CA PHE A 220 -16.52 0.88 10.49
C PHE A 220 -16.83 -0.30 11.41
N THR A 221 -17.90 -1.02 11.08
CA THR A 221 -18.25 -2.30 11.70
C THR A 221 -17.38 -3.38 11.08
N ILE A 222 -16.28 -3.71 11.75
CA ILE A 222 -15.27 -4.68 11.28
C ILE A 222 -15.38 -5.99 12.06
N ASP A 223 -15.25 -7.11 11.35
CA ASP A 223 -15.04 -8.41 11.96
C ASP A 223 -13.60 -8.51 12.47
N GLN A 224 -13.45 -8.40 13.80
CA GLN A 224 -12.13 -8.44 14.45
C GLN A 224 -11.37 -9.75 14.25
N ARG A 225 -12.06 -10.83 13.83
CA ARG A 225 -11.44 -12.13 13.52
C ARG A 225 -10.94 -12.21 12.08
N ARG A 226 -11.20 -11.20 11.25
CA ARG A 226 -10.82 -11.13 9.82
C ARG A 226 -10.10 -9.82 9.49
N ILE A 227 -9.22 -9.38 10.39
CA ILE A 227 -8.28 -8.28 10.14
C ILE A 227 -6.96 -8.87 9.63
N CYS A 228 -6.59 -8.58 8.39
CA CYS A 228 -5.36 -9.07 7.78
C CYS A 228 -4.36 -7.93 7.55
N LEU A 229 -3.07 -8.25 7.62
CA LEU A 229 -2.00 -7.34 7.24
C LEU A 229 -1.40 -7.79 5.92
N ALA A 230 -1.36 -6.89 4.95
CA ALA A 230 -0.84 -7.13 3.63
C ALA A 230 0.15 -6.03 3.23
N GLY A 231 1.03 -6.31 2.28
CA GLY A 231 1.90 -5.28 1.72
C GLY A 231 2.50 -5.66 0.39
N PHE A 232 3.00 -4.65 -0.33
CA PHE A 232 3.76 -4.83 -1.56
C PHE A 232 5.17 -4.26 -1.44
N SER A 233 6.19 -4.97 -1.95
CA SER A 233 7.59 -4.52 -1.97
C SER A 233 8.05 -4.02 -0.59
N MET A 234 8.45 -2.75 -0.44
CA MET A 234 8.76 -2.12 0.87
C MET A 234 7.74 -2.45 1.97
N GLY A 235 6.44 -2.31 1.69
CA GLY A 235 5.39 -2.67 2.64
C GLY A 235 5.34 -4.16 2.95
N ALA A 236 5.64 -5.02 1.96
CA ALA A 236 5.69 -6.47 2.14
C ALA A 236 6.84 -6.91 3.08
N PHE A 237 7.99 -6.24 3.04
CA PHE A 237 9.06 -6.46 4.02
C PHE A 237 8.59 -6.11 5.44
N ALA A 238 7.83 -5.02 5.58
CA ALA A 238 7.38 -4.55 6.88
C ALA A 238 6.28 -5.39 7.54
N VAL A 239 5.57 -6.22 6.77
CA VAL A 239 4.50 -7.08 7.28
C VAL A 239 4.98 -7.93 8.46
N PHE A 240 6.22 -8.43 8.42
CA PHE A 240 6.73 -9.35 9.43
C PHE A 240 6.92 -8.69 10.80
N HIS A 241 7.65 -7.57 10.87
CA HIS A 241 7.89 -6.90 12.15
C HIS A 241 6.62 -6.24 12.69
N LEU A 242 5.79 -5.63 11.84
CA LEU A 242 4.50 -5.08 12.25
C LEU A 242 3.55 -6.17 12.75
N ALA A 243 3.54 -7.34 12.12
CA ALA A 243 2.75 -8.45 12.64
C ALA A 243 3.22 -8.86 14.04
N ALA A 244 4.53 -8.98 14.24
CA ALA A 244 5.12 -9.42 15.51
C ALA A 244 5.06 -8.41 16.67
N LEU A 245 4.83 -7.11 16.37
CA LEU A 245 4.61 -6.08 17.39
C LEU A 245 3.24 -6.22 18.07
N GLN A 246 2.20 -6.63 17.34
CA GLN A 246 0.86 -6.90 17.88
C GLN A 246 0.23 -8.16 17.26
N PRO A 247 0.76 -9.37 17.54
CA PRO A 247 0.38 -10.60 16.83
C PRO A 247 -1.09 -10.98 16.97
N TRP A 248 -1.75 -10.58 18.06
CA TRP A 248 -3.17 -10.85 18.30
C TRP A 248 -4.13 -10.05 17.41
N ARG A 249 -3.64 -9.02 16.69
CA ARG A 249 -4.46 -8.19 15.80
C ARG A 249 -4.73 -8.87 14.46
N TRP A 250 -3.91 -9.84 14.07
CA TRP A 250 -3.82 -10.28 12.68
C TRP A 250 -4.31 -11.71 12.50
N HIS A 251 -5.36 -11.85 11.70
CA HIS A 251 -5.88 -13.14 11.24
C HIS A 251 -4.86 -13.84 10.32
N ALA A 252 -4.36 -13.13 9.32
CA ALA A 252 -3.42 -13.65 8.34
C ALA A 252 -2.55 -12.53 7.75
N LEU A 253 -1.44 -12.93 7.13
CA LEU A 253 -0.43 -12.03 6.56
C LEU A 253 -0.28 -12.29 5.07
N LEU A 254 -0.31 -11.25 4.22
CA LEU A 254 -0.04 -11.37 2.78
C LEU A 254 1.17 -10.52 2.37
N VAL A 255 2.15 -11.18 1.76
CA VAL A 255 3.45 -10.59 1.45
C VAL A 255 3.64 -10.65 -0.06
N ALA A 256 3.34 -9.57 -0.76
CA ALA A 256 3.46 -9.49 -2.22
C ALA A 256 4.81 -8.88 -2.64
N ALA A 257 5.63 -9.68 -3.33
CA ALA A 257 7.00 -9.31 -3.71
C ALA A 257 7.82 -8.78 -2.51
N GLY A 258 7.78 -9.51 -1.40
CA GLY A 258 8.57 -9.23 -0.20
C GLY A 258 9.28 -10.47 0.32
N ALA A 259 10.22 -10.27 1.23
CA ALA A 259 10.97 -11.31 1.91
C ALA A 259 11.22 -10.92 3.37
N MET A 260 11.54 -11.89 4.22
CA MET A 260 11.89 -11.61 5.61
C MET A 260 13.39 -11.34 5.71
N THR A 261 13.75 -10.06 5.83
CA THR A 261 15.15 -9.59 5.90
C THR A 261 15.51 -9.01 7.27
N ASP A 262 14.60 -9.07 8.24
CA ASP A 262 14.80 -8.57 9.60
C ASP A 262 16.03 -9.21 10.26
N GLU A 263 16.88 -8.38 10.87
CA GLU A 263 18.00 -8.87 11.68
C GLU A 263 17.48 -9.75 12.84
N ALA A 264 16.35 -9.36 13.43
CA ALA A 264 15.68 -10.05 14.52
C ALA A 264 14.71 -11.15 14.04
N ARG A 265 14.82 -11.66 12.81
CA ARG A 265 13.88 -12.67 12.25
C ARG A 265 13.70 -13.92 13.12
N GLY A 266 14.74 -14.32 13.87
CA GLY A 266 14.68 -15.44 14.81
C GLY A 266 13.75 -15.20 16.01
N GLU A 267 13.60 -13.94 16.43
CA GLU A 267 12.69 -13.52 17.51
C GLU A 267 11.29 -13.19 16.97
N ILE A 268 11.21 -12.69 15.74
CA ILE A 268 9.95 -12.33 15.07
C ILE A 268 9.17 -13.58 14.68
N ALA A 269 9.78 -14.56 14.00
CA ALA A 269 9.06 -15.69 13.42
C ALA A 269 8.23 -16.53 14.43
N PRO A 270 8.70 -16.82 15.66
CA PRO A 270 7.88 -17.51 16.66
C PRO A 270 6.57 -16.80 17.00
N ARG A 271 6.53 -15.45 16.90
CA ARG A 271 5.32 -14.65 17.19
C ARG A 271 4.28 -14.72 16.06
N LEU A 272 4.67 -15.21 14.89
CA LEU A 272 3.80 -15.30 13.71
C LEU A 272 3.13 -16.67 13.55
N ARG A 273 3.36 -17.62 14.48
CA ARG A 273 2.85 -19.00 14.39
C ARG A 273 1.32 -19.12 14.31
N HIS A 274 0.61 -18.09 14.75
CA HIS A 274 -0.86 -18.03 14.76
C HIS A 274 -1.44 -17.19 13.62
N SER A 275 -0.61 -16.72 12.69
CA SER A 275 -1.06 -15.93 11.54
C SER A 275 -0.46 -16.53 10.27
N PRO A 276 -1.22 -17.33 9.50
CA PRO A 276 -0.71 -17.91 8.26
C PRO A 276 -0.17 -16.84 7.31
N VAL A 277 0.96 -17.14 6.67
CA VAL A 277 1.66 -16.24 5.74
C VAL A 277 1.42 -16.68 4.30
N TYR A 278 0.84 -15.78 3.51
CA TYR A 278 0.57 -15.93 2.09
C TYR A 278 1.63 -15.16 1.30
N LEU A 279 2.64 -15.87 0.81
CA LEU A 279 3.71 -15.30 0.00
C LEU A 279 3.28 -15.23 -1.47
N VAL A 280 3.20 -14.03 -2.02
CA VAL A 280 2.84 -13.78 -3.42
C VAL A 280 4.07 -13.27 -4.17
N SER A 281 4.44 -13.92 -5.27
CA SER A 281 5.65 -13.54 -6.03
C SER A 281 5.52 -13.73 -7.54
N GLY A 282 6.39 -13.07 -8.29
CA GLY A 282 6.52 -13.25 -9.73
C GLY A 282 7.81 -14.00 -10.06
N SER A 283 7.78 -14.97 -10.96
CA SER A 283 8.99 -15.73 -11.32
C SER A 283 10.00 -14.91 -12.14
N GLY A 284 9.58 -13.76 -12.68
CA GLY A 284 10.42 -12.79 -13.40
C GLY A 284 10.76 -11.56 -12.55
N ASP A 285 10.51 -11.59 -11.24
CA ASP A 285 10.88 -10.52 -10.33
C ASP A 285 12.40 -10.47 -10.15
N ALA A 286 13.00 -9.38 -10.62
CA ALA A 286 14.45 -9.13 -10.55
C ALA A 286 14.86 -8.30 -9.32
N VAL A 287 13.90 -7.79 -8.55
CA VAL A 287 14.15 -6.97 -7.36
C VAL A 287 14.06 -7.83 -6.11
N VAL A 288 12.94 -8.52 -5.93
CA VAL A 288 12.75 -9.51 -4.86
C VAL A 288 12.66 -10.87 -5.52
N THR A 289 13.82 -11.52 -5.61
CA THR A 289 13.98 -12.69 -6.45
C THR A 289 13.17 -13.87 -5.92
N PRO A 290 12.74 -14.80 -6.79
CA PRO A 290 12.09 -16.03 -6.35
C PRO A 290 12.94 -16.84 -5.36
N ARG A 291 14.27 -16.65 -5.36
CA ARG A 291 15.19 -17.26 -4.39
C ARG A 291 14.94 -16.72 -2.98
N GLU A 292 14.78 -15.41 -2.83
CA GLU A 292 14.54 -14.76 -1.53
C GLU A 292 13.18 -15.12 -0.94
N VAL A 293 12.15 -15.18 -1.80
CA VAL A 293 10.80 -15.62 -1.39
C VAL A 293 10.83 -17.07 -0.91
N ARG A 294 11.48 -17.99 -1.67
CA ARG A 294 11.63 -19.39 -1.25
C ARG A 294 12.49 -19.55 0.01
N ALA A 295 13.51 -18.70 0.21
CA ALA A 295 14.30 -18.70 1.43
C ALA A 295 13.46 -18.28 2.64
N THR A 296 12.65 -17.25 2.48
CA THR A 296 11.68 -16.79 3.49
C THR A 296 10.68 -17.90 3.83
N ALA A 297 10.09 -18.55 2.82
CA ALA A 297 9.14 -19.64 3.02
C ALA A 297 9.75 -20.79 3.84
N ARG A 298 10.98 -21.22 3.49
CA ARG A 298 11.69 -22.28 4.23
C ARG A 298 11.98 -21.87 5.67
N PHE A 299 12.43 -20.64 5.89
CA PHE A 299 12.73 -20.13 7.22
C PHE A 299 11.48 -20.10 8.12
N LEU A 300 10.38 -19.53 7.62
CA LEU A 300 9.11 -19.44 8.34
C LEU A 300 8.53 -20.82 8.66
N ARG A 301 8.55 -21.75 7.70
CA ARG A 301 8.11 -23.13 7.94
C ARG A 301 8.96 -23.83 9.01
N ALA A 302 10.28 -23.66 8.96
CA ALA A 302 11.18 -24.20 9.98
C ALA A 302 10.92 -23.60 11.37
N ALA A 303 10.43 -22.36 11.45
CA ALA A 303 10.01 -21.71 12.68
C ALA A 303 8.59 -22.12 13.17
N GLY A 304 7.88 -22.97 12.42
CA GLY A 304 6.52 -23.42 12.73
C GLY A 304 5.41 -22.46 12.27
N VAL A 305 5.70 -21.52 11.38
CA VAL A 305 4.70 -20.60 10.81
C VAL A 305 4.03 -21.28 9.60
N PRO A 306 2.68 -21.30 9.51
CA PRO A 306 1.99 -21.78 8.31
C PRO A 306 2.30 -20.88 7.11
N VAL A 307 2.77 -21.46 6.00
CA VAL A 307 3.15 -20.68 4.79
C VAL A 307 2.55 -21.27 3.53
N ARG A 308 1.87 -20.43 2.75
CA ARG A 308 1.35 -20.72 1.41
C ARG A 308 2.01 -19.83 0.37
N GLU A 309 2.44 -20.41 -0.74
CA GLU A 309 3.15 -19.69 -1.81
C GLU A 309 2.28 -19.61 -3.07
N PHE A 310 2.17 -18.42 -3.64
CA PHE A 310 1.42 -18.14 -4.86
C PHE A 310 2.35 -17.43 -5.85
N THR A 311 2.79 -18.15 -6.88
CA THR A 311 3.70 -17.60 -7.90
C THR A 311 2.94 -17.28 -9.19
N VAL A 312 3.31 -16.18 -9.85
CA VAL A 312 2.92 -15.86 -11.24
C VAL A 312 4.11 -16.12 -12.16
N ALA A 313 3.94 -17.02 -13.14
CA ALA A 313 4.97 -17.26 -14.15
C ALA A 313 5.21 -15.99 -14.97
N GLY A 314 6.46 -15.57 -15.11
CA GLY A 314 6.86 -14.35 -15.82
C GLY A 314 6.47 -13.04 -15.11
N GLY A 315 5.79 -13.08 -13.97
CA GLY A 315 5.40 -11.89 -13.22
C GLY A 315 6.63 -11.07 -12.80
N ARG A 316 6.59 -9.76 -13.07
CA ARG A 316 7.65 -8.79 -12.73
C ARG A 316 7.38 -8.13 -11.37
N HIS A 317 8.30 -7.28 -10.91
CA HIS A 317 8.19 -6.52 -9.66
C HIS A 317 7.17 -5.37 -9.75
N ALA A 318 5.90 -5.71 -9.97
CA ALA A 318 4.81 -4.75 -10.06
C ALA A 318 3.50 -5.38 -9.57
N LEU A 319 2.70 -4.63 -8.82
CA LEU A 319 1.47 -5.14 -8.21
C LEU A 319 0.49 -5.70 -9.26
N HIS A 320 0.32 -5.00 -10.39
CA HIS A 320 -0.55 -5.45 -11.49
C HIS A 320 -0.07 -6.77 -12.11
N ALA A 321 1.24 -7.01 -12.17
CA ALA A 321 1.82 -8.25 -12.68
C ALA A 321 1.59 -9.44 -11.73
N LEU A 322 1.27 -9.18 -10.46
CA LEU A 322 0.98 -10.19 -9.44
C LEU A 322 -0.52 -10.50 -9.31
N GLU A 323 -1.40 -9.78 -10.02
CA GLU A 323 -2.86 -9.92 -9.91
C GLU A 323 -3.34 -11.39 -10.02
N PRO A 324 -2.85 -12.24 -10.95
CA PRO A 324 -3.31 -13.63 -11.02
C PRO A 324 -3.06 -14.43 -9.74
N ALA A 325 -1.96 -14.18 -9.03
CA ALA A 325 -1.67 -14.83 -7.74
C ALA A 325 -2.47 -14.18 -6.61
N LEU A 326 -2.59 -12.85 -6.58
CA LEU A 326 -3.41 -12.13 -5.60
C LEU A 326 -4.87 -12.59 -5.62
N ARG A 327 -5.44 -12.86 -6.80
CA ARG A 327 -6.80 -13.41 -6.97
C ARG A 327 -7.02 -14.75 -6.27
N ARG A 328 -5.96 -15.53 -6.05
CA ARG A 328 -6.02 -16.81 -5.32
C ARG A 328 -5.64 -16.64 -3.85
N ALA A 329 -4.60 -15.85 -3.58
CA ALA A 329 -4.08 -15.64 -2.23
C ALA A 329 -5.05 -14.83 -1.35
N TRP A 330 -5.70 -13.82 -1.89
CA TRP A 330 -6.60 -12.93 -1.15
C TRP A 330 -7.81 -13.65 -0.51
N PRO A 331 -8.64 -14.42 -1.25
CA PRO A 331 -9.73 -15.15 -0.62
C PRO A 331 -9.24 -16.26 0.33
N ALA A 332 -8.07 -16.85 0.07
CA ALA A 332 -7.48 -17.84 0.98
C ALA A 332 -7.07 -17.18 2.31
N MET A 333 -6.39 -16.03 2.24
CA MET A 333 -5.99 -15.22 3.40
C MET A 333 -7.19 -14.79 4.26
N LEU A 334 -8.32 -14.45 3.65
CA LEU A 334 -9.48 -13.94 4.40
C LEU A 334 -10.34 -15.02 5.06
N ASN A 335 -10.29 -16.27 4.58
CA ASN A 335 -11.30 -17.28 4.91
C ASN A 335 -10.72 -18.59 5.45
N GLU A 336 -9.43 -18.87 5.27
CA GLU A 336 -8.84 -20.09 5.82
C GLU A 336 -8.58 -19.93 7.32
N PRO A 337 -8.78 -21.00 8.12
CA PRO A 337 -8.49 -20.93 9.54
C PRO A 337 -6.99 -20.71 9.79
N ALA A 338 -6.71 -19.91 10.82
CA ALA A 338 -5.37 -19.65 11.33
C ALA A 338 -4.75 -20.87 12.03
#